data_AF-A0A0A1UFP8-F1
#
_entry.id   AF-A0A0A1UFP8-F1
#
_cell.length_a   1.000
_cell.length_b   1.000
_cell.length_c   1.000
_cell.angle_alpha   90.00
_cell.angle_beta   90.00
_cell.angle_gamma   90.00
#
_symmetry.space_group_name_H-M   'P 1'
#
loop_
_entity.id
_entity.type
_entity.pdbx_description
1 polymer ?
#
loop_
_entity_poly.entity_id
_entity_poly.type
_entity_poly.pdbx_seq_one_letter_code
_entity_poly.pdbx_strand_id
1 'polypeptide(L)'
;MAQFISVDKETRDLICIGNTSKHNMKVQLSVMNGCNYYTIRSVPSLVTLHKGEACEFEIFITPLCSCQINDKVADIALDITSGQQTTTSVTVNVTTEKSTKLNYRKLEESSQIGEGSFGVVYKGIFRGNTVAIKKMKISGEQDDDLMMEFKNEVNMLDKFRSEYIVHFYGAVFIPTKLCMVTEFAQYGSLQDLIKHKNSNDVDIKFRVKILLDASHGIKYLHENGILHRDIKPDNILVVSLNVDDKVNAKLTDFGSARNVNLLMTNMTFTKGIGTPVYMAPEILKKDKYK
;
A
#
# COMPACT_ATOMS: atom_id res chain seq x y z
N MET A 1 28.46 -0.22 6.97
CA MET A 1 27.11 -0.78 6.71
C MET A 1 26.17 0.39 6.55
N ALA A 2 25.39 0.47 5.47
CA ALA A 2 24.38 1.52 5.36
C ALA A 2 23.33 1.27 6.46
N GLN A 3 23.15 2.23 7.35
CA GLN A 3 22.17 2.13 8.44
C GLN A 3 20.78 2.37 7.84
N PHE A 4 19.99 1.31 7.72
CA PHE A 4 18.60 1.42 7.31
C PHE A 4 17.74 1.86 8.49
N ILE A 5 16.72 2.67 8.24
CA ILE A 5 15.71 3.03 9.24
C ILE A 5 14.36 2.39 8.93
N SER A 6 13.57 2.09 9.95
CA SER A 6 12.25 1.47 9.75
C SER A 6 11.21 2.47 9.24
N VAL A 7 10.28 1.98 8.42
CA VAL A 7 9.09 2.74 7.99
C VAL A 7 8.16 2.96 9.19
N ASP A 8 7.49 4.11 9.24
CA ASP A 8 6.60 4.59 10.32
C ASP A 8 7.25 4.74 11.69
N LYS A 9 8.58 4.62 11.78
CA LYS A 9 9.32 4.89 13.01
C LYS A 9 10.09 6.19 12.89
N GLU A 10 9.94 7.02 13.91
CA GLU A 10 10.69 8.25 14.02
C GLU A 10 12.15 7.94 14.37
N THR A 11 13.07 8.52 13.61
CA THR A 11 14.51 8.49 13.88
C THR A 11 14.98 9.88 14.26
N ARG A 12 15.89 9.97 15.23
CA ARG A 12 16.46 11.23 15.74
C ARG A 12 17.92 11.36 15.29
N ASP A 13 18.29 12.55 14.85
CA ASP A 13 19.68 12.96 14.63
C ASP A 13 19.90 14.38 15.19
N LEU A 14 21.16 14.82 15.29
CA LEU A 14 21.54 16.11 15.86
C LEU A 14 22.33 16.96 14.85
N ILE A 15 21.97 18.23 14.75
CA ILE A 15 22.72 19.24 14.01
C ILE A 15 23.04 20.41 14.93
N CYS A 16 24.30 20.83 14.97
CA CYS A 16 24.70 22.01 15.71
C CYS A 16 24.86 23.19 14.73
N ILE A 17 24.14 24.29 14.99
CA ILE A 17 24.22 25.51 14.18
C ILE A 17 24.80 26.62 15.04
N GLY A 18 25.90 27.22 14.58
CA GLY A 18 26.62 28.29 15.26
C GLY A 18 26.52 29.64 14.55
N ASN A 19 26.41 30.72 15.32
CA ASN A 19 26.40 32.08 14.80
C ASN A 19 27.82 32.67 14.78
N THR A 20 28.44 32.71 13.60
CA THR A 20 29.76 33.32 13.36
C THR A 20 29.68 34.80 12.95
N SER A 21 28.49 35.38 12.85
CA SER A 21 28.28 36.77 12.45
C SER A 21 28.55 37.74 13.60
N LYS A 22 28.48 39.05 13.32
CA LYS A 22 28.60 40.11 14.34
C LYS A 22 27.27 40.45 15.01
N HIS A 23 26.14 39.98 14.47
CA HIS A 23 24.79 40.36 14.88
C HIS A 23 24.02 39.15 15.43
N ASN A 24 22.89 39.41 16.07
CA ASN A 24 22.01 38.33 16.54
C ASN A 24 21.29 37.73 15.33
N MET A 25 21.34 36.40 15.22
CA MET A 25 20.74 35.66 14.12
C MET A 25 19.51 34.91 14.61
N LYS A 26 18.41 35.03 13.89
CA LYS A 26 17.21 34.21 14.08
C LYS A 26 17.27 33.04 13.10
N VAL A 27 17.39 31.83 13.61
CA VAL A 27 17.69 30.61 12.85
C VAL A 27 16.51 29.65 12.88
N GLN A 28 16.10 29.16 11.71
CA GLN A 28 14.99 28.22 11.53
C GLN A 28 15.34 27.17 10.48
N LEU A 29 15.09 25.90 10.81
CA LEU A 29 15.09 24.83 9.81
C LEU A 29 13.75 24.82 9.06
N SER A 30 13.82 24.96 7.75
CA SER A 30 12.68 24.86 6.84
C SER A 30 12.69 23.50 6.14
N VAL A 31 11.56 22.82 6.26
CA VAL A 31 11.33 21.50 5.68
C VAL A 31 10.49 21.62 4.42
N MET A 32 10.68 20.74 3.43
CA MET A 32 9.82 20.70 2.26
C MET A 32 8.37 20.40 2.66
N ASN A 33 7.48 21.37 2.47
CA ASN A 33 6.04 21.16 2.60
C ASN A 33 5.52 20.32 1.41
N GLY A 34 4.61 19.37 1.69
CA GLY A 34 3.99 18.53 0.64
C GLY A 34 4.77 17.25 0.27
N CYS A 35 5.73 16.83 1.10
CA CYS A 35 6.34 15.51 0.96
C CYS A 35 5.39 14.41 1.45
N ASN A 36 4.96 13.53 0.55
CA ASN A 36 4.00 12.45 0.86
C ASN A 36 4.66 11.10 1.19
N TYR A 37 5.99 11.06 1.35
CA TYR A 37 6.75 9.80 1.56
C TYR A 37 7.68 9.81 2.77
N TYR A 38 7.88 10.95 3.43
CA TYR A 38 8.47 11.06 4.77
C TYR A 38 8.00 12.37 5.43
N THR A 39 7.98 12.41 6.76
CA THR A 39 7.85 13.66 7.52
C THR A 39 9.18 14.01 8.18
N ILE A 40 9.40 15.30 8.39
CA ILE A 40 10.59 15.82 9.06
C ILE A 40 10.18 16.99 9.95
N ARG A 41 10.76 17.05 11.15
CA ARG A 41 10.57 18.15 12.11
C ARG A 41 11.86 18.41 12.88
N SER A 42 12.00 19.61 13.42
CA SER A 42 13.14 19.98 14.27
C SER A 42 12.71 20.49 15.65
N VAL A 43 13.58 20.30 16.65
CA VAL A 43 13.44 20.86 18.00
C VAL A 43 14.80 21.47 18.41
N PRO A 44 14.88 22.78 18.74
CA PRO A 44 13.81 23.77 18.62
C PRO A 44 13.43 24.03 17.15
N SER A 45 12.22 24.53 16.90
CA SER A 45 11.79 24.91 15.54
C SER A 45 12.37 26.26 15.10
N LEU A 46 12.76 27.09 16.07
CA LEU A 46 13.26 28.45 15.87
C LEU A 46 14.10 28.84 17.09
N VAL A 47 15.26 29.46 16.86
CA VAL A 47 16.11 29.97 17.94
C VAL A 47 16.71 31.33 17.55
N THR A 48 16.99 32.15 18.55
CA THR A 48 17.83 33.35 18.38
C THR A 48 19.20 33.05 18.94
N LEU A 49 20.24 33.16 18.12
CA LEU A 49 21.64 32.95 18.50
C LEU A 49 22.36 34.28 18.60
N HIS A 50 22.98 34.56 19.74
CA HIS A 50 23.91 35.65 19.89
C HIS A 50 25.25 35.35 19.22
N LYS A 51 26.08 36.37 19.05
CA LYS A 51 27.41 36.23 18.47
C LYS A 51 28.23 35.20 19.26
N GLY A 52 28.76 34.19 18.56
CA GLY A 52 29.59 33.15 19.15
C GLY A 52 28.81 32.03 19.86
N GLU A 53 27.47 32.09 19.86
CA GLU A 53 26.64 31.00 20.38
C GLU A 53 26.37 29.94 19.31
N ALA A 54 26.09 28.73 19.79
CA ALA A 54 25.59 27.64 18.98
C ALA A 54 24.41 26.97 19.68
N CYS A 55 23.51 26.40 18.88
CA CYS A 55 22.37 25.64 19.37
C CYS A 55 22.32 24.29 18.66
N GLU A 56 22.01 23.26 19.44
CA GLU A 56 21.72 21.93 18.93
C GLU A 56 20.25 21.85 18.51
N PHE A 57 20.04 21.44 17.28
CA PHE A 57 18.76 21.10 16.70
C PHE A 57 18.64 19.58 16.61
N GLU A 58 17.67 19.02 17.31
CA GLU A 58 17.23 17.65 17.10
C GLU A 58 16.39 17.60 15.83
N ILE A 59 16.78 16.75 14.88
CA ILE A 59 16.01 16.47 13.67
C ILE A 59 15.36 15.11 13.82
N PHE A 60 14.06 15.08 13.58
CA PHE A 60 13.27 13.87 13.59
C PHE A 60 12.75 13.59 12.19
N ILE A 61 12.98 12.37 11.69
CA ILE A 61 12.54 11.91 10.38
C ILE A 61 11.69 10.66 10.55
N THR A 62 10.51 10.64 9.93
CA THR A 62 9.62 9.47 9.90
C THR A 62 9.28 9.12 8.45
N PRO A 63 9.89 8.07 7.87
CA PRO A 63 9.53 7.59 6.54
C PRO A 63 8.13 6.99 6.53
N LEU A 64 7.34 7.30 5.52
CA LEU A 64 5.95 6.81 5.39
C LEU A 64 5.83 5.60 4.45
N CYS A 65 6.91 5.27 3.75
CA CYS A 65 6.97 4.14 2.82
C CYS A 65 8.42 3.70 2.58
N SER A 66 8.61 2.56 1.92
CA SER A 66 9.93 2.12 1.50
C SER A 66 10.51 3.05 0.43
N CYS A 67 11.57 3.79 0.78
CA CYS A 67 12.17 4.79 -0.08
C CYS A 67 13.66 5.05 0.25
N GLN A 68 14.30 5.77 -0.67
CA GLN A 68 15.57 6.43 -0.44
C GLN A 68 15.29 7.93 -0.45
N ILE A 69 15.62 8.59 0.64
CA ILE A 69 15.49 10.03 0.82
C ILE A 69 16.87 10.62 0.54
N ASN A 70 16.93 11.48 -0.47
CA ASN A 70 18.08 12.33 -0.77
C ASN A 70 17.50 13.72 -1.00
N ASP A 71 17.38 14.48 0.09
CA ASP A 71 16.69 15.77 0.11
C ASP A 71 17.54 16.82 0.84
N LYS A 72 17.22 18.09 0.62
CA LYS A 72 17.92 19.22 1.24
C LYS A 72 16.98 19.95 2.21
N VAL A 73 17.37 19.99 3.47
CA VAL A 73 16.69 20.78 4.51
C VAL A 73 17.33 22.15 4.51
N ALA A 74 16.53 23.20 4.31
CA ALA A 74 17.03 24.56 4.29
C ALA A 74 17.21 25.08 5.72
N ASP A 75 18.35 25.66 6.01
CA ASP A 75 18.61 26.44 7.21
C ASP A 75 18.50 27.92 6.86
N ILE A 76 17.50 28.58 7.44
CA ILE A 76 17.18 29.98 7.20
C ILE A 76 17.67 30.79 8.40
N ALA A 77 18.67 31.61 8.18
CA ALA A 77 19.23 32.52 9.18
C ALA A 77 18.92 33.97 8.80
N LEU A 78 18.16 34.67 9.64
CA LEU A 78 17.82 36.09 9.48
C LEU A 78 18.65 36.93 10.45
N ASP A 79 19.44 37.85 9.93
CA ASP A 79 20.07 38.90 10.73
C ASP A 79 19.01 39.89 11.21
N ILE A 80 18.84 39.97 12.53
CA ILE A 80 17.81 40.82 13.16
C ILE A 80 18.10 42.31 12.95
N THR A 81 19.37 42.70 12.78
CA THR A 81 19.79 44.10 12.68
C THR A 81 19.71 44.61 11.24
N SER A 82 20.27 43.85 10.30
CA SER A 82 20.30 44.24 8.89
C SER A 82 19.04 43.83 8.12
N GLY A 83 18.24 42.91 8.66
CA GLY A 83 17.13 42.28 7.95
C GLY A 83 17.57 41.33 6.84
N GLN A 84 18.87 41.06 6.71
CA GLN A 84 19.41 40.21 5.65
C GLN A 84 19.15 38.73 5.97
N GLN A 85 18.57 38.02 5.02
CA GLN A 85 18.34 36.58 5.11
C GLN A 85 19.44 35.81 4.38
N THR A 86 19.99 34.80 5.04
CA THR A 86 20.90 33.81 4.45
C THR A 86 20.24 32.44 4.51
N THR A 87 20.35 31.67 3.43
CA THR A 87 19.82 30.30 3.37
C THR A 87 20.97 29.34 3.07
N THR A 88 21.21 28.40 3.97
CA THR A 88 22.10 27.25 3.73
C THR A 88 21.27 25.97 3.65
N SER A 89 21.89 24.83 3.36
CA SER A 89 21.15 23.58 3.28
C SER A 89 21.95 22.40 3.82
N VAL A 90 21.30 21.54 4.59
CA VAL A 90 21.82 20.24 5.02
C VAL A 90 21.23 19.16 4.13
N THR A 91 22.08 18.22 3.68
CA THR A 91 21.61 17.07 2.90
C THR A 91 21.19 15.94 3.82
N VAL A 92 19.96 15.47 3.67
CA VAL A 92 19.40 14.31 4.35
C VAL A 92 19.51 13.11 3.43
N ASN A 93 20.36 12.15 3.80
CA ASN A 93 20.57 10.90 3.06
C ASN A 93 20.13 9.72 3.92
N VAL A 94 18.94 9.20 3.65
CA VAL A 94 18.32 8.14 4.47
C VAL A 94 17.80 7.04 3.55
N THR A 95 18.01 5.78 3.94
CA THR A 95 17.42 4.63 3.24
C THR A 95 16.60 3.82 4.20
N THR A 96 15.39 3.47 3.81
CA THR A 96 14.50 2.67 4.65
C THR A 96 14.72 1.18 4.46
N GLU A 97 14.31 0.39 5.44
CA GLU A 97 14.05 -1.03 5.25
C GLU A 97 12.97 -1.27 4.18
N LYS A 98 12.98 -2.45 3.56
CA LYS A 98 11.92 -2.87 2.64
C LYS A 98 10.67 -3.27 3.44
N SER A 99 9.52 -2.81 2.98
CA SER A 99 8.20 -3.07 3.55
C SER A 99 7.17 -3.14 2.43
N THR A 100 5.95 -3.54 2.77
CA THR A 100 4.78 -3.49 1.89
C THR A 100 4.19 -2.08 1.73
N LYS A 101 4.71 -1.05 2.43
CA LYS A 101 4.34 0.35 2.17
C LYS A 101 5.14 0.90 0.99
N LEU A 102 4.47 1.14 -0.13
CA LEU A 102 5.09 1.52 -1.39
C LEU A 102 5.16 3.03 -1.57
N ASN A 103 6.24 3.49 -2.19
CA ASN A 103 6.35 4.86 -2.65
C ASN A 103 5.54 5.02 -3.95
N TYR A 104 4.48 5.83 -3.91
CA TYR A 104 3.61 6.11 -5.07
C TYR A 104 4.39 6.58 -6.31
N ARG A 105 5.49 7.34 -6.13
CA ARG A 105 6.31 7.86 -7.24
C ARG A 105 7.07 6.77 -8.00
N LYS A 106 7.12 5.54 -7.47
CA LYS A 106 7.74 4.38 -8.11
C LYS A 106 6.73 3.50 -8.85
N LEU A 107 5.45 3.88 -8.84
CA LEU A 107 4.41 3.22 -9.61
C LEU A 107 4.22 3.93 -10.94
N GLU A 108 4.44 3.21 -12.03
CA GLU A 108 4.22 3.70 -13.39
C GLU A 108 2.88 3.17 -13.88
N GLU A 109 1.87 4.03 -13.89
CA GLU A 109 0.54 3.68 -14.39
C GLU A 109 0.49 3.72 -15.92
N SER A 110 -0.24 2.78 -16.53
CA SER A 110 -0.41 2.71 -17.99
C SER A 110 -1.88 2.87 -18.41
N SER A 111 -2.64 1.79 -18.49
CA SER A 111 -4.03 1.78 -18.96
C SER A 111 -4.99 1.29 -17.87
N GLN A 112 -6.19 1.85 -17.82
CA GLN A 112 -7.28 1.29 -17.03
C GLN A 112 -7.69 -0.08 -17.60
N ILE A 113 -7.84 -1.08 -16.73
CA ILE A 113 -8.21 -2.46 -17.10
C ILE A 113 -9.54 -2.91 -16.49
N GLY A 114 -10.04 -2.19 -15.48
CA GLY A 114 -11.34 -2.50 -14.89
C GLY A 114 -11.79 -1.43 -13.90
N GLU A 115 -13.09 -1.41 -13.63
CA GLU A 115 -13.69 -0.57 -12.60
C GLU A 115 -14.76 -1.37 -11.86
N GLY A 116 -14.74 -1.31 -10.54
CA GLY A 116 -15.69 -1.97 -9.67
C GLY A 116 -16.26 -1.04 -8.62
N SER A 117 -16.99 -1.62 -7.66
CA SER A 117 -17.54 -0.92 -6.50
C SER A 117 -16.43 -0.34 -5.62
N PHE A 118 -15.34 -1.08 -5.42
CA PHE A 118 -14.27 -0.72 -4.49
C PHE A 118 -13.23 0.24 -5.07
N GLY A 119 -13.15 0.37 -6.40
CA GLY A 119 -12.02 1.05 -7.02
C GLY A 119 -11.93 0.93 -8.53
N VAL A 120 -10.88 1.55 -9.06
CA VAL A 120 -10.48 1.45 -10.46
C VAL A 120 -9.15 0.71 -10.53
N VAL A 121 -9.03 -0.26 -11.42
CA VAL A 121 -7.82 -1.07 -11.60
C VAL A 121 -7.10 -0.60 -12.87
N TYR A 122 -5.81 -0.30 -12.72
CA TYR A 122 -4.92 0.05 -13.80
C TYR A 122 -3.85 -1.01 -13.98
N LYS A 123 -3.43 -1.25 -15.21
CA LYS A 123 -2.17 -1.93 -15.50
C LYS A 123 -1.02 -0.94 -15.26
N GLY A 124 0.11 -1.42 -14.77
CA GLY A 124 1.29 -0.58 -14.59
C GLY A 124 2.58 -1.37 -14.47
N ILE A 125 3.66 -0.66 -14.16
CA ILE A 125 4.98 -1.22 -13.88
C ILE A 125 5.41 -0.83 -12.46
N PHE A 126 5.94 -1.81 -11.73
CA PHE A 126 6.58 -1.59 -10.44
C PHE A 126 7.86 -2.43 -10.33
N ARG A 127 9.00 -1.75 -10.14
CA ARG A 127 10.34 -2.40 -10.06
C ARG A 127 10.61 -3.35 -11.22
N GLY A 128 10.20 -2.97 -12.44
CA GLY A 128 10.35 -3.77 -13.66
C GLY A 128 9.31 -4.89 -13.86
N ASN A 129 8.41 -5.12 -12.91
CA ASN A 129 7.35 -6.12 -13.02
C ASN A 129 6.07 -5.48 -13.55
N THR A 130 5.33 -6.20 -14.39
CA THR A 130 3.97 -5.80 -14.78
C THR A 130 3.02 -6.07 -13.62
N VAL A 131 2.27 -5.05 -13.21
CA VAL A 131 1.41 -5.07 -12.02
C VAL A 131 0.00 -4.59 -12.31
N ALA A 132 -0.94 -5.00 -11.46
CA ALA A 132 -2.27 -4.41 -11.35
C ALA A 132 -2.27 -3.43 -10.15
N ILE A 133 -2.73 -2.20 -10.40
CA ILE A 133 -2.80 -1.11 -9.43
C ILE A 133 -4.28 -0.80 -9.19
N LYS A 134 -4.84 -1.31 -8.10
CA LYS A 134 -6.22 -1.04 -7.67
C LYS A 134 -6.24 0.24 -6.84
N LYS A 135 -6.73 1.34 -7.42
CA LYS A 135 -6.96 2.61 -6.73
C LYS A 135 -8.32 2.58 -6.05
N MET A 136 -8.35 2.87 -4.75
CA MET A 136 -9.61 2.90 -4.00
C MET A 136 -10.40 4.16 -4.35
N LYS A 137 -11.72 4.03 -4.49
CA LYS A 137 -12.61 5.19 -4.64
C LYS A 137 -12.72 5.88 -3.29
N ILE A 138 -12.34 7.15 -3.24
CA ILE A 138 -12.34 7.95 -2.01
C ILE A 138 -13.47 8.98 -2.11
N SER A 139 -14.43 8.92 -1.19
CA SER A 139 -15.62 9.78 -1.16
C SER A 139 -15.40 11.13 -0.44
N GLY A 140 -14.21 11.36 0.14
CA GLY A 140 -13.84 12.58 0.87
C GLY A 140 -12.47 12.47 1.56
N GLU A 141 -11.93 13.56 2.09
CA GLU A 141 -10.56 13.60 2.64
C GLU A 141 -10.38 12.90 4.02
N GLN A 142 -11.47 12.45 4.66
CA GLN A 142 -11.47 11.91 6.03
C GLN A 142 -12.43 10.71 6.19
N ASP A 143 -12.24 9.66 5.38
CA ASP A 143 -12.92 8.40 5.60
C ASP A 143 -12.02 7.46 6.41
N ASP A 144 -11.96 7.69 7.72
CA ASP A 144 -11.14 6.91 8.66
C ASP A 144 -11.54 5.43 8.66
N ASP A 145 -12.82 5.14 8.46
CA ASP A 145 -13.35 3.78 8.34
C ASP A 145 -12.79 3.10 7.08
N LEU A 146 -12.84 3.78 5.92
CA LEU A 146 -12.24 3.26 4.68
C LEU A 146 -10.73 3.07 4.80
N MET A 147 -10.02 3.98 5.47
CA MET A 147 -8.58 3.81 5.72
C MET A 147 -8.31 2.61 6.62
N MET A 148 -9.15 2.36 7.63
CA MET A 148 -9.04 1.21 8.52
C MET A 148 -9.35 -0.10 7.79
N GLU A 149 -10.40 -0.15 6.98
CA GLU A 149 -10.73 -1.31 6.14
C GLU A 149 -9.60 -1.63 5.16
N PHE A 150 -9.06 -0.60 4.51
CA PHE A 150 -7.92 -0.73 3.60
C PHE A 150 -6.68 -1.28 4.32
N LYS A 151 -6.33 -0.74 5.50
CA LYS A 151 -5.22 -1.26 6.33
C LYS A 151 -5.44 -2.72 6.71
N ASN A 152 -6.67 -3.10 7.06
CA ASN A 152 -7.00 -4.47 7.41
C ASN A 152 -6.84 -5.43 6.22
N GLU A 153 -7.29 -5.02 5.02
CA GLU A 153 -7.10 -5.81 3.79
C GLU A 153 -5.62 -5.98 3.46
N VAL A 154 -4.84 -4.89 3.51
CA VAL A 154 -3.39 -4.93 3.27
C VAL A 154 -2.68 -5.84 4.28
N ASN A 155 -3.00 -5.72 5.58
CA ASN A 155 -2.41 -6.56 6.62
C ASN A 155 -2.74 -8.05 6.45
N MET A 156 -3.87 -8.37 5.83
CA MET A 156 -4.24 -9.75 5.50
C MET A 156 -3.40 -10.24 4.32
N LEU A 157 -3.35 -9.48 3.22
CA LEU A 157 -2.60 -9.81 2.02
C LEU A 157 -1.10 -9.95 2.29
N ASP A 158 -0.54 -9.10 3.16
CA ASP A 158 0.87 -9.16 3.54
C ASP A 158 1.24 -10.47 4.26
N LYS A 159 0.26 -11.22 4.80
CA LYS A 159 0.51 -12.51 5.44
C LYS A 159 0.41 -13.69 4.47
N PHE A 160 -0.18 -13.50 3.30
CA PHE A 160 -0.38 -14.59 2.35
C PHE A 160 0.89 -15.01 1.64
N ARG A 161 1.17 -16.30 1.69
CA ARG A 161 2.32 -16.97 1.06
C ARG A 161 1.81 -18.25 0.40
N SER A 162 1.23 -18.10 -0.80
CA SER A 162 0.69 -19.20 -1.59
C SER A 162 0.82 -18.89 -3.08
N GLU A 163 1.17 -19.89 -3.89
CA GLU A 163 1.22 -19.76 -5.35
C GLU A 163 -0.19 -19.65 -5.98
N TYR A 164 -1.24 -20.01 -5.24
CA TYR A 164 -2.64 -19.98 -5.68
C TYR A 164 -3.39 -18.70 -5.28
N ILE A 165 -2.68 -17.74 -4.66
CA ILE A 165 -3.19 -16.40 -4.35
C ILE A 165 -2.37 -15.39 -5.14
N VAL A 166 -3.04 -14.35 -5.65
CA VAL A 166 -2.39 -13.27 -6.36
C VAL A 166 -1.25 -12.68 -5.52
N HIS A 167 -0.07 -12.56 -6.10
CA HIS A 167 1.10 -12.02 -5.44
C HIS A 167 0.87 -10.55 -5.10
N PHE A 168 0.99 -10.22 -3.82
CA PHE A 168 0.84 -8.87 -3.30
C PHE A 168 2.22 -8.22 -3.17
N TYR A 169 2.44 -7.10 -3.89
CA TYR A 169 3.68 -6.34 -3.83
C TYR A 169 3.68 -5.33 -2.67
N GLY A 170 2.51 -4.79 -2.33
CA GLY A 170 2.37 -3.75 -1.33
C GLY A 170 1.26 -2.76 -1.65
N ALA A 171 1.15 -1.72 -0.82
CA ALA A 171 0.13 -0.71 -0.91
C ALA A 171 0.67 0.70 -0.66
N VAL A 172 -0.01 1.69 -1.21
CA VAL A 172 0.22 3.12 -0.99
C VAL A 172 -0.79 3.62 0.03
N PHE A 173 -0.31 4.32 1.06
CA PHE A 173 -1.10 4.83 2.19
C PHE A 173 -1.22 6.35 2.20
N ILE A 174 -1.19 6.98 1.02
CA ILE A 174 -1.44 8.42 0.89
C ILE A 174 -2.95 8.62 0.91
N PRO A 175 -3.52 9.47 1.78
CA PRO A 175 -4.97 9.60 1.96
C PRO A 175 -5.76 9.79 0.66
N THR A 176 -5.24 10.61 -0.27
CA THR A 176 -5.88 10.89 -1.57
C THR A 176 -5.51 9.90 -2.67
N LYS A 177 -4.65 8.92 -2.39
CA LYS A 177 -4.05 8.00 -3.39
C LYS A 177 -3.87 6.59 -2.81
N LEU A 178 -4.87 6.09 -2.10
CA LEU A 178 -4.85 4.71 -1.60
C LEU A 178 -4.83 3.73 -2.78
N CYS A 179 -3.78 2.91 -2.85
CA CYS A 179 -3.57 1.96 -3.96
C CYS A 179 -3.09 0.62 -3.43
N MET A 180 -3.59 -0.47 -4.01
CA MET A 180 -3.10 -1.82 -3.78
C MET A 180 -2.39 -2.32 -5.05
N VAL A 181 -1.21 -2.92 -4.90
CA VAL A 181 -0.38 -3.37 -6.02
C VAL A 181 -0.20 -4.89 -5.96
N THR A 182 -0.64 -5.57 -7.01
CA THR A 182 -0.56 -7.03 -7.15
C THR A 182 0.05 -7.43 -8.49
N GLU A 183 0.39 -8.70 -8.67
CA GLU A 183 0.78 -9.20 -10.00
C GLU A 183 -0.34 -9.00 -11.02
N PHE A 184 0.06 -8.71 -12.25
CA PHE A 184 -0.87 -8.61 -13.36
C PHE A 184 -1.11 -9.99 -13.99
N ALA A 185 -2.37 -10.43 -14.00
CA ALA A 185 -2.78 -11.63 -14.72
C ALA A 185 -3.13 -11.30 -16.17
N GLN A 186 -2.24 -11.66 -17.09
CA GLN A 186 -2.33 -11.24 -18.49
C GLN A 186 -3.54 -11.79 -19.26
N TYR A 187 -4.16 -12.86 -18.77
CA TYR A 187 -5.33 -13.48 -19.39
C TYR A 187 -6.66 -13.06 -18.72
N GLY A 188 -6.61 -12.09 -17.81
CA GLY A 188 -7.79 -11.57 -17.14
C GLY A 188 -8.39 -12.55 -16.13
N SER A 189 -9.69 -12.38 -15.86
CA SER A 189 -10.45 -13.24 -14.97
C SER A 189 -10.96 -14.49 -15.70
N LEU A 190 -11.34 -15.51 -14.93
CA LEU A 190 -12.05 -16.67 -15.46
C LEU A 190 -13.39 -16.26 -16.09
N GLN A 191 -14.03 -15.21 -15.58
CA GLN A 191 -15.25 -14.66 -16.20
C GLN A 191 -15.00 -14.12 -17.62
N ASP A 192 -13.84 -13.49 -17.86
CA ASP A 192 -13.45 -13.01 -19.18
C ASP A 192 -13.20 -14.20 -20.12
N LEU A 193 -12.50 -15.24 -19.63
CA LEU A 193 -12.29 -16.46 -20.39
C LEU A 193 -13.62 -17.13 -20.80
N ILE A 194 -14.60 -17.18 -19.89
CA ILE A 194 -15.94 -17.74 -20.15
C ILE A 194 -16.70 -16.91 -21.19
N LYS A 195 -16.57 -15.58 -21.19
CA LYS A 195 -17.25 -14.70 -22.15
C LYS A 195 -16.66 -14.81 -23.56
N HIS A 196 -15.35 -15.02 -23.66
CA HIS A 196 -14.63 -14.94 -24.94
C HIS A 196 -14.36 -16.29 -25.60
N LYS A 197 -14.55 -17.41 -24.90
CA LYS A 197 -14.32 -18.76 -25.44
C LYS A 197 -15.55 -19.62 -25.28
N ASN A 198 -15.86 -20.42 -26.31
CA ASN A 198 -16.88 -21.44 -26.20
C ASN A 198 -16.35 -22.65 -25.43
N SER A 199 -17.27 -23.47 -24.95
CA SER A 199 -16.97 -24.76 -24.31
C SER A 199 -16.33 -25.79 -25.25
N ASN A 200 -16.12 -25.49 -26.54
CA ASN A 200 -15.31 -26.34 -27.42
C ASN A 200 -13.87 -25.82 -27.58
N ASP A 201 -13.61 -24.57 -27.16
CA ASP A 201 -12.32 -23.89 -27.35
C ASP A 201 -11.38 -24.06 -26.14
N VAL A 202 -11.85 -24.71 -25.07
CA VAL A 202 -11.12 -24.90 -23.81
C VAL A 202 -11.17 -26.37 -23.43
N ASP A 203 -10.02 -27.04 -23.44
CA ASP A 203 -9.89 -28.44 -23.03
C ASP A 203 -10.47 -28.67 -21.62
N ILE A 204 -11.18 -29.78 -21.44
CA ILE A 204 -11.71 -30.21 -20.15
C ILE A 204 -10.60 -30.34 -19.11
N LYS A 205 -9.40 -30.80 -19.52
CA LYS A 205 -8.24 -30.89 -18.61
C LYS A 205 -7.87 -29.52 -18.05
N PHE A 206 -7.85 -28.49 -18.89
CA PHE A 206 -7.56 -27.12 -18.46
C PHE A 206 -8.62 -26.61 -17.48
N ARG A 207 -9.91 -26.88 -17.72
CA ARG A 207 -10.97 -26.47 -16.79
C ARG A 207 -10.82 -27.10 -15.42
N VAL A 208 -10.56 -28.41 -15.38
CA VAL A 208 -10.33 -29.14 -14.13
C VAL A 208 -9.11 -28.55 -13.41
N LYS A 209 -8.05 -28.21 -14.15
CA LYS A 209 -6.85 -27.57 -13.61
C LYS A 209 -7.14 -26.21 -12.95
N ILE A 210 -7.90 -25.34 -13.60
CA ILE A 210 -8.32 -24.05 -13.03
C ILE A 210 -9.13 -24.24 -11.73
N LEU A 211 -10.08 -25.19 -11.71
CA LEU A 211 -10.88 -25.49 -10.52
C LEU A 211 -10.02 -26.05 -9.38
N LEU A 212 -9.04 -26.89 -9.70
CA LEU A 212 -8.12 -27.45 -8.73
C LEU A 212 -7.23 -26.35 -8.12
N ASP A 213 -6.67 -25.47 -8.94
CA ASP A 213 -5.86 -24.34 -8.50
C ASP A 213 -6.67 -23.38 -7.59
N ALA A 214 -7.91 -23.04 -7.98
CA ALA A 214 -8.81 -22.26 -7.14
C ALA A 214 -9.10 -22.97 -5.80
N SER A 215 -9.33 -24.28 -5.83
CA SER A 215 -9.58 -25.08 -4.63
C SER A 215 -8.37 -25.12 -3.69
N HIS A 216 -7.14 -25.17 -4.21
CA HIS A 216 -5.94 -25.03 -3.40
C HIS A 216 -5.80 -23.64 -2.78
N GLY A 217 -6.15 -22.58 -3.49
CA GLY A 217 -6.23 -21.23 -2.95
C GLY A 217 -7.23 -21.14 -1.79
N ILE A 218 -8.43 -21.70 -1.96
CA ILE A 218 -9.48 -21.73 -0.92
C ILE A 218 -9.00 -22.52 0.30
N LYS A 219 -8.44 -23.71 0.07
CA LYS A 219 -7.88 -24.56 1.14
C LYS A 219 -6.82 -23.79 1.94
N TYR A 220 -5.89 -23.12 1.27
CA TYR A 220 -4.87 -22.31 1.93
C TYR A 220 -5.48 -21.21 2.81
N LEU A 221 -6.50 -20.50 2.32
CA LEU A 221 -7.18 -19.48 3.12
C LEU A 221 -7.83 -20.08 4.37
N HIS A 222 -8.52 -21.20 4.22
CA HIS A 222 -9.22 -21.87 5.32
C HIS A 222 -8.24 -22.39 6.38
N GLU A 223 -7.10 -22.96 5.97
CA GLU A 223 -6.02 -23.39 6.88
C GLU A 223 -5.42 -22.22 7.68
N ASN A 224 -5.49 -21.00 7.13
CA ASN A 224 -5.09 -19.76 7.81
C ASN A 224 -6.26 -19.05 8.52
N GLY A 225 -7.40 -19.73 8.68
CA GLY A 225 -8.58 -19.20 9.37
C GLY A 225 -9.23 -18.01 8.68
N ILE A 226 -9.15 -17.94 7.35
CA ILE A 226 -9.67 -16.82 6.54
C ILE A 226 -10.75 -17.31 5.59
N LEU A 227 -11.88 -16.61 5.57
CA LEU A 227 -12.97 -16.83 4.62
C LEU A 227 -12.92 -15.74 3.55
N HIS A 228 -12.93 -16.13 2.27
CA HIS A 228 -12.94 -15.17 1.15
C HIS A 228 -14.28 -14.42 1.01
N ARG A 229 -15.40 -15.15 1.15
CA ARG A 229 -16.79 -14.67 1.08
C ARG A 229 -17.29 -14.11 -0.27
N ASP A 230 -16.44 -14.00 -1.28
CA ASP A 230 -16.85 -13.62 -2.66
C ASP A 230 -16.14 -14.47 -3.73
N ILE A 231 -16.20 -15.80 -3.60
CA ILE A 231 -15.65 -16.71 -4.62
C ILE A 231 -16.58 -16.74 -5.82
N LYS A 232 -16.09 -16.28 -6.97
CA LYS A 232 -16.81 -16.24 -8.26
C LYS A 232 -15.81 -16.18 -9.42
N PRO A 233 -16.22 -16.43 -10.67
CA PRO A 233 -15.31 -16.39 -11.82
C PRO A 233 -14.56 -15.06 -12.00
N ASP A 234 -15.14 -13.91 -11.62
CA ASP A 234 -14.45 -12.61 -11.68
C ASP A 234 -13.24 -12.53 -10.74
N ASN A 235 -13.26 -13.29 -9.63
CA ASN A 235 -12.23 -13.27 -8.58
C ASN A 235 -11.24 -14.44 -8.70
N ILE A 236 -11.24 -15.13 -9.85
CA ILE A 236 -10.25 -16.14 -10.22
C ILE A 236 -9.49 -15.60 -11.43
N LEU A 237 -8.22 -15.24 -11.23
CA LEU A 237 -7.37 -14.72 -12.29
C LEU A 237 -6.64 -15.84 -13.03
N VAL A 238 -6.63 -15.78 -14.35
CA VAL A 238 -5.91 -16.73 -15.21
C VAL A 238 -4.50 -16.18 -15.47
N VAL A 239 -3.50 -16.89 -14.96
CA VAL A 239 -2.09 -16.49 -15.06
C VAL A 239 -1.33 -17.23 -16.15
N SER A 240 -1.81 -18.42 -16.55
CA SER A 240 -1.25 -19.17 -17.67
C SER A 240 -2.32 -19.95 -18.43
N LEU A 241 -2.21 -19.99 -19.76
CA LEU A 241 -3.00 -20.86 -20.63
C LEU A 241 -2.31 -22.19 -20.95
N ASN A 242 -1.05 -22.37 -20.53
CA ASN A 242 -0.33 -23.61 -20.72
C ASN A 242 -0.71 -24.62 -19.63
N VAL A 243 -1.40 -25.70 -20.00
CA VAL A 243 -1.91 -26.72 -19.05
C VAL A 243 -0.77 -27.37 -18.23
N ASP A 244 0.44 -27.42 -18.78
CA ASP A 244 1.59 -28.06 -18.13
C ASP A 244 2.28 -27.15 -17.10
N ASP A 245 1.91 -25.86 -17.04
CA ASP A 245 2.41 -24.97 -16.00
C ASP A 245 1.86 -25.37 -14.62
N LYS A 246 2.68 -25.17 -13.59
CA LYS A 246 2.33 -25.59 -12.22
C LYS A 246 1.04 -24.94 -11.72
N VAL A 247 0.82 -23.66 -12.06
CA VAL A 247 -0.34 -22.87 -11.66
C VAL A 247 -0.88 -22.11 -12.87
N ASN A 248 -2.18 -22.27 -13.12
CA ASN A 248 -2.91 -21.62 -14.20
C ASN A 248 -3.87 -20.56 -13.68
N ALA A 249 -4.36 -20.70 -12.44
CA ALA A 249 -5.26 -19.74 -11.81
C ALA A 249 -4.86 -19.37 -10.39
N LYS A 250 -5.22 -18.14 -10.01
CA LYS A 250 -5.00 -17.59 -8.67
C LYS A 250 -6.23 -16.84 -8.18
N LEU A 251 -6.49 -16.89 -6.87
CA LEU A 251 -7.54 -16.09 -6.23
C LEU A 251 -7.13 -14.62 -6.08
N THR A 252 -8.10 -13.72 -6.22
CA THR A 252 -7.94 -12.27 -6.04
C THR A 252 -9.15 -11.66 -5.34
N ASP A 253 -9.07 -10.36 -5.05
CA ASP A 253 -10.12 -9.52 -4.47
C ASP A 253 -10.59 -9.94 -3.07
N PHE A 254 -9.78 -9.54 -2.09
CA PHE A 254 -9.94 -9.92 -0.67
C PHE A 254 -10.66 -8.85 0.17
N GLY A 255 -11.26 -7.83 -0.45
CA GLY A 255 -11.98 -6.77 0.28
C GLY A 255 -13.15 -7.31 1.12
N SER A 256 -13.73 -8.41 0.67
CA SER A 256 -14.79 -9.13 1.39
C SER A 256 -14.25 -10.16 2.39
N ALA A 257 -12.95 -10.46 2.40
CA ALA A 257 -12.40 -11.54 3.22
C ALA A 257 -12.38 -11.18 4.71
N ARG A 258 -12.55 -12.20 5.58
CA ARG A 258 -12.56 -12.01 7.05
C ARG A 258 -11.91 -13.19 7.76
N ASN A 259 -11.31 -12.92 8.91
CA ASN A 259 -10.81 -13.95 9.80
C ASN A 259 -11.98 -14.60 10.58
N VAL A 260 -12.00 -15.92 10.65
CA VAL A 260 -13.05 -16.71 11.31
C VAL A 260 -13.16 -16.39 12.80
N ASN A 261 -12.03 -16.20 13.49
CA ASN A 261 -12.02 -15.93 14.93
C ASN A 261 -12.65 -14.57 15.26
N LEU A 262 -12.49 -13.57 14.39
CA LEU A 262 -13.11 -12.25 14.52
C LEU A 262 -14.63 -12.28 14.25
N LEU A 263 -15.09 -13.19 13.38
CA LEU A 263 -16.52 -13.38 13.10
C LEU A 263 -17.27 -14.05 14.25
N MET A 264 -16.61 -14.94 15.01
CA MET A 264 -17.21 -15.55 16.19
C MET A 264 -17.43 -14.54 17.33
N THR A 265 -16.58 -13.52 17.43
CA THR A 265 -16.69 -12.45 18.45
C THR A 265 -17.62 -11.31 18.04
N ASN A 266 -17.63 -10.93 16.75
CA ASN A 266 -18.48 -9.87 16.20
C ASN A 266 -19.43 -10.44 15.15
N MET A 267 -20.58 -10.99 15.59
CA MET A 267 -21.64 -11.53 14.71
C MET A 267 -22.43 -10.45 13.94
N THR A 268 -21.79 -9.36 13.52
CA THR A 268 -22.41 -8.41 12.60
C THR A 268 -22.19 -8.90 11.18
N PHE A 269 -23.22 -9.57 10.64
CA PHE A 269 -23.37 -9.76 9.21
C PHE A 269 -23.38 -8.36 8.57
N THR A 270 -22.24 -7.93 8.06
CA THR A 270 -22.12 -6.75 7.20
C THR A 270 -23.08 -6.96 6.03
N LYS A 271 -24.19 -6.21 6.02
CA LYS A 271 -25.22 -6.26 4.97
C LYS A 271 -24.56 -6.14 3.59
N GLY A 272 -24.96 -7.00 2.65
CA GLY A 272 -24.66 -6.82 1.23
C GLY A 272 -23.27 -7.24 0.75
N ILE A 273 -22.56 -8.10 1.49
CA ILE A 273 -21.26 -8.64 1.06
C ILE A 273 -21.45 -9.94 0.25
N GLY A 274 -20.84 -9.98 -0.93
CA GLY A 274 -20.87 -11.11 -1.85
C GLY A 274 -21.79 -10.86 -3.05
N THR A 275 -21.62 -11.68 -4.10
CA THR A 275 -22.46 -11.62 -5.29
C THR A 275 -23.64 -12.58 -5.13
N PRO A 276 -24.91 -12.12 -5.04
CA PRO A 276 -26.04 -12.94 -4.56
C PRO A 276 -26.22 -14.31 -5.23
N VAL A 277 -25.94 -14.40 -6.53
CA VAL A 277 -26.04 -15.65 -7.32
C VAL A 277 -25.04 -16.73 -6.87
N TYR A 278 -23.92 -16.32 -6.27
CA TYR A 278 -22.87 -17.20 -5.76
C TYR A 278 -22.91 -17.40 -4.24
N MET A 279 -23.90 -16.81 -3.56
CA MET A 279 -24.03 -16.93 -2.10
C MET A 279 -24.74 -18.21 -1.72
N ALA A 280 -24.24 -18.85 -0.66
CA ALA A 280 -24.90 -20.03 -0.10
C ALA A 280 -26.28 -19.64 0.52
N PRO A 281 -27.30 -20.51 0.41
CA PRO A 281 -28.66 -20.18 0.78
C PRO A 281 -28.83 -19.82 2.26
N GLU A 282 -28.05 -20.42 3.17
CA GLU A 282 -28.00 -20.10 4.60
C GLU A 282 -27.57 -18.64 4.85
N ILE A 283 -26.70 -18.08 4.01
CA ILE A 283 -26.24 -16.68 4.14
C ILE A 283 -27.33 -15.71 3.69
N LEU A 284 -28.06 -16.07 2.64
CA LEU A 284 -29.24 -15.30 2.20
C LEU A 284 -30.38 -15.37 3.23
N LYS A 285 -30.54 -16.53 3.88
CA LYS A 285 -31.54 -16.79 4.93
C LYS A 285 -31.14 -16.24 6.31
N LYS A 286 -29.88 -15.80 6.47
CA LYS A 286 -29.28 -15.33 7.74
C LYS A 286 -29.16 -16.42 8.81
N ASP A 287 -29.06 -17.67 8.39
CA ASP A 287 -28.77 -18.78 9.30
C ASP A 287 -27.29 -18.69 9.75
N LYS A 288 -27.00 -19.02 11.02
CA LYS A 288 -25.63 -19.03 11.53
C LYS A 288 -24.80 -20.09 10.80
N TYR A 289 -23.53 -19.80 10.49
CA TYR A 289 -22.57 -20.83 10.12
C TYR A 289 -22.52 -21.87 11.27
N LYS A 290 -22.74 -23.14 10.94
CA LYS A 290 -22.59 -24.25 11.89
C LYS A 290 -21.12 -24.64 12.02
#